data_AF-A0AA95SV60-F1
#
_entry.id   AF-A0AA95SV60-F1
#
_cell.length_a   1.000
_cell.length_b   1.000
_cell.length_c   1.000
_cell.angle_alpha   90.00
_cell.angle_beta   90.00
_cell.angle_gamma   90.00
#
_symmetry.space_group_name_H-M   'P 1'
#
loop_
_entity.id
_entity.type
_entity.pdbx_description
1 polymer ?
#
loop_
_entity_poly.entity_id
_entity_poly.type
_entity_poly.pdbx_seq_one_letter_code
_entity_poly.pdbx_strand_id
1 'polypeptide(L)'
;MNQTAAVWLVLLVALVSANLPYFSSRILLLGPRRQPKAVGWRLLELLLMACLTLGLGFALEARMGQRQPQGWEFYAAGLCLFITLGFPGFVWRYLRRGRHQD
;
A
#
# COMPACT_ATOMS: atom_id res chain seq x y z
N MET A 1 7.34 1.32 23.17
CA MET A 1 7.98 1.01 21.87
C MET A 1 8.88 2.16 21.51
N ASN A 2 10.09 1.91 21.02
CA ASN A 2 10.97 3.00 20.58
C ASN A 2 10.35 3.64 19.33
N GLN A 3 10.22 4.98 19.29
CA GLN A 3 9.55 5.70 18.19
C GLN A 3 10.11 5.29 16.82
N THR A 4 11.43 5.16 16.73
CA THR A 4 12.15 4.69 15.53
C THR A 4 11.68 3.31 15.06
N ALA A 5 11.47 2.37 15.99
CA ALA A 5 11.05 1.01 15.64
C ALA A 5 9.63 0.99 15.05
N ALA A 6 8.74 1.86 15.54
CA ALA A 6 7.40 1.95 15.00
C ALA A 6 7.34 2.60 13.62
N VAL A 7 8.18 3.62 13.37
CA VAL A 7 8.33 4.20 12.03
C VAL A 7 8.79 3.13 11.03
N TRP A 8 9.82 2.36 11.37
CA TRP A 8 10.29 1.26 10.52
C TRP A 8 9.23 0.18 10.30
N LEU A 9 8.43 -0.14 11.32
CA LEU A 9 7.33 -1.09 11.19
C LEU A 9 6.27 -0.58 10.21
N VAL A 10 5.84 0.69 10.32
CA VAL A 10 4.88 1.29 9.39
C VAL A 10 5.44 1.31 7.97
N LEU A 11 6.72 1.64 7.78
CA LEU A 11 7.36 1.62 6.46
C LEU A 11 7.42 0.21 5.86
N LEU A 12 7.76 -0.81 6.65
CA LEU A 12 7.74 -2.21 6.22
C LEU A 12 6.32 -2.65 5.85
N VAL A 13 5.33 -2.32 6.67
CA VAL A 13 3.92 -2.60 6.38
C VAL A 13 3.50 -1.87 5.10
N ALA A 14 3.87 -0.61 4.91
CA ALA A 14 3.55 0.17 3.72
C ALA A 14 4.16 -0.45 2.46
N LEU A 15 5.44 -0.84 2.52
CA LEU A 15 6.13 -1.52 1.43
C LEU A 15 5.43 -2.83 1.06
N VAL A 16 5.14 -3.69 2.04
CA VAL A 16 4.51 -4.98 1.82
C VAL A 16 3.09 -4.78 1.27
N SER A 17 2.29 -3.92 1.90
CA SER A 17 0.91 -3.61 1.51
C SER A 17 0.82 -3.00 0.11
N ALA A 18 1.71 -2.06 -0.23
CA ALA A 18 1.73 -1.45 -1.55
C ALA A 18 2.03 -2.49 -2.66
N ASN A 19 2.79 -3.54 -2.36
CA ASN A 19 3.19 -4.55 -3.35
C ASN A 19 2.24 -5.76 -3.43
N LEU A 20 1.59 -6.14 -2.32
CA LEU A 20 0.66 -7.27 -2.25
C LEU A 20 -0.45 -7.32 -3.32
N PRO A 21 -1.13 -6.20 -3.71
CA PRO A 21 -2.19 -6.26 -4.72
C PRO A 21 -1.66 -6.62 -6.12
N TYR A 22 -0.36 -6.40 -6.38
CA TYR A 22 0.26 -6.79 -7.64
C TYR A 22 0.62 -8.27 -7.67
N PHE A 23 1.09 -8.84 -6.55
CA PHE A 23 1.44 -10.27 -6.48
C PHE A 23 0.22 -11.18 -6.42
N SER A 24 -0.88 -10.75 -5.80
CA SER A 24 -2.09 -11.56 -5.69
C SER A 24 -3.01 -11.44 -6.90
N SER A 25 -3.50 -12.59 -7.40
CA SER A 25 -4.59 -12.63 -8.40
C SER A 25 -5.98 -12.68 -7.76
N ARG A 26 -6.07 -12.60 -6.43
CA ARG A 26 -7.36 -12.54 -5.70
C ARG A 26 -7.81 -11.10 -5.53
N ILE A 27 -9.12 -10.87 -5.53
CA ILE A 27 -9.68 -9.55 -5.21
C ILE A 27 -9.50 -9.32 -3.70
N LEU A 28 -8.88 -8.23 -3.26
CA LEU A 28 -8.71 -7.89 -1.83
C LEU A 28 -8.06 -9.00 -0.98
N LEU A 29 -7.22 -9.86 -1.56
CA LEU A 29 -6.63 -11.07 -0.92
C LEU A 29 -7.63 -12.14 -0.44
N LEU A 30 -8.91 -11.81 -0.29
CA LEU A 30 -9.98 -12.68 0.23
C LEU A 30 -11.01 -13.12 -0.83
N GLY A 31 -11.14 -12.37 -1.93
CA GLY A 31 -12.17 -12.55 -2.95
C GLY A 31 -11.79 -13.47 -4.12
N PRO A 32 -12.76 -13.78 -5.00
CA PRO A 32 -12.61 -14.73 -6.09
C PRO A 32 -11.53 -14.31 -7.09
N ARG A 33 -10.80 -15.30 -7.64
CA ARG A 33 -9.83 -15.08 -8.72
C ARG A 33 -10.58 -14.60 -9.97
N ARG A 34 -10.42 -13.32 -10.35
CA ARG A 34 -10.88 -12.81 -11.64
C ARG A 34 -9.70 -12.62 -12.58
N GLN A 35 -9.75 -13.30 -13.73
CA GLN A 35 -8.91 -13.03 -14.89
C GLN A 35 -9.83 -12.78 -16.09
N PRO A 36 -9.71 -11.66 -16.82
CA PRO A 36 -8.80 -10.52 -16.60
C PRO A 36 -9.26 -9.59 -15.46
N LYS A 37 -8.33 -9.13 -14.63
CA LYS A 37 -8.60 -8.20 -13.51
C LYS A 37 -8.54 -6.77 -14.05
N ALA A 38 -9.68 -6.07 -14.10
CA ALA A 38 -9.73 -4.69 -14.61
C ALA A 38 -8.80 -3.77 -13.80
N VAL A 39 -8.15 -2.83 -14.49
CA VAL A 39 -7.20 -1.88 -13.88
C VAL A 39 -7.86 -1.06 -12.76
N GLY A 40 -9.14 -0.67 -12.95
CA GLY A 40 -9.91 0.06 -11.93
C GLY A 40 -10.05 -0.69 -10.60
N TRP A 41 -10.21 -2.02 -10.64
CA TRP A 41 -10.27 -2.84 -9.41
C TRP A 41 -8.93 -2.90 -8.68
N ARG A 42 -7.81 -2.86 -9.41
CA ARG A 42 -6.47 -2.79 -8.78
C ARG A 42 -6.21 -1.43 -8.15
N LEU A 43 -6.65 -0.35 -8.80
CA LEU A 43 -6.57 0.99 -8.22
C LEU A 43 -7.38 1.09 -6.93
N LEU A 44 -8.58 0.51 -6.91
CA LEU A 44 -9.41 0.47 -5.71
C LEU A 44 -8.76 -0.34 -4.57
N GLU A 45 -8.13 -1.47 -4.89
CA GLU A 45 -7.36 -2.26 -3.91
C GLU A 45 -6.15 -1.50 -3.36
N LEU A 46 -5.41 -0.81 -4.22
CA LEU A 46 -4.28 0.03 -3.80
C LEU A 46 -4.75 1.14 -2.88
N LEU A 47 -5.87 1.78 -3.21
CA LEU A 47 -6.46 2.83 -2.39
C LEU A 47 -6.90 2.29 -1.03
N LEU A 48 -7.52 1.10 -0.99
CA LEU A 48 -7.87 0.42 0.26
C LEU A 48 -6.63 0.05 1.10
N MET A 49 -5.57 -0.49 0.47
CA MET A 49 -4.33 -0.80 1.18
C MET A 49 -3.61 0.45 1.67
N ALA A 50 -3.66 1.56 0.92
CA ALA A 50 -3.16 2.86 1.33
C ALA A 50 -3.92 3.36 2.57
N CYS A 51 -5.26 3.31 2.55
CA CYS A 51 -6.10 3.68 3.69
C CYS A 51 -5.83 2.81 4.92
N LEU A 52 -5.67 1.50 4.75
CA LEU A 52 -5.34 0.58 5.87
C LEU A 52 -3.96 0.89 6.47
N THR A 53 -2.97 1.13 5.62
CA THR A 53 -1.60 1.48 6.04
C THR A 53 -1.59 2.81 6.79
N LEU A 54 -2.28 3.84 6.27
CA LEU A 54 -2.46 5.12 6.94
C LEU A 54 -3.19 4.98 8.27
N GLY A 55 -4.26 4.19 8.33
CA GLY A 55 -4.99 3.91 9.57
C GLY A 55 -4.11 3.23 10.62
N LEU A 56 -3.25 2.30 10.21
CA LEU A 56 -2.26 1.65 11.08
C LEU A 56 -1.22 2.65 11.60
N GLY A 57 -0.72 3.54 10.74
CA GLY A 57 0.16 4.65 11.12
C GLY A 57 -0.48 5.54 12.18
N PHE A 58 -1.74 5.94 11.98
CA PHE A 58 -2.47 6.76 12.95
C PHE A 58 -2.77 6.05 14.26
N ALA A 59 -3.10 4.76 14.23
CA ALA A 59 -3.31 3.97 15.43
C ALA A 59 -2.02 3.84 16.27
N LEU A 60 -0.87 3.75 15.61
CA LEU A 60 0.44 3.72 16.28
C LEU A 60 0.83 5.09 16.82
N GLU A 61 0.60 6.17 16.06
CA GLU A 61 0.87 7.55 16.48
C GLU A 61 0.02 7.94 17.69
N ALA A 62 -1.27 7.56 17.71
CA ALA A 62 -2.17 7.77 18.85
C ALA A 62 -1.71 7.07 20.14
N ARG A 63 -0.88 6.01 20.03
CA ARG A 63 -0.31 5.32 21.20
C ARG A 63 1.00 5.93 21.70
N MET A 64 1.62 6.84 20.95
CA MET A 64 2.96 7.39 21.27
C MET A 64 2.94 8.79 21.87
N GLY A 65 1.82 9.51 21.87
CA GLY A 65 1.70 10.81 22.53
C GLY A 65 0.76 11.78 21.82
N GLN A 66 0.98 13.08 22.03
CA GLN A 66 0.16 14.11 21.40
C GLN A 66 0.39 14.15 19.88
N ARG A 67 -0.71 14.07 19.14
CA ARG A 67 -0.71 14.14 17.69
C ARG A 67 -0.60 15.60 17.27
N GLN A 68 0.59 15.98 16.82
CA GLN A 68 0.79 17.30 16.24
C GLN A 68 -0.18 17.50 15.08
N PRO A 69 -0.83 18.67 14.93
CA PRO A 69 -1.70 18.93 13.79
C PRO A 69 -0.91 18.77 12.49
N GLN A 70 -1.17 17.67 11.77
CA GLN A 70 -0.60 17.39 10.45
C GLN A 70 -1.44 18.10 9.39
N GLY A 71 -0.81 18.94 8.59
CA GLY A 71 -1.42 19.58 7.43
C GLY A 71 -1.77 18.59 6.33
N TRP A 72 -2.50 19.05 5.31
CA TRP A 72 -2.88 18.23 4.15
C TRP A 72 -1.65 17.69 3.39
N GLU A 73 -0.53 18.40 3.48
CA GLU A 73 0.77 18.07 2.89
C GLU A 73 1.30 16.73 3.42
N PHE A 74 1.06 16.42 4.69
CA PHE A 74 1.48 15.16 5.30
C PHE A 74 0.77 13.97 4.62
N TYR A 75 -0.53 14.11 4.38
CA TYR A 75 -1.35 13.08 3.72
C TYR A 75 -0.97 12.95 2.24
N ALA A 76 -0.72 14.07 1.56
CA ALA A 76 -0.28 14.07 0.16
C ALA A 76 1.10 13.41 0.00
N ALA A 77 2.07 13.77 0.85
CA ALA A 77 3.40 13.17 0.84
C ALA A 77 3.36 11.66 1.17
N GLY A 78 2.57 11.27 2.17
CA GLY A 78 2.36 9.86 2.52
C GLY A 78 1.72 9.04 1.39
N LEU A 79 0.74 9.62 0.69
CA LEU A 79 0.12 9.00 -0.48
C LEU A 79 1.12 8.84 -1.63
N CYS A 80 1.89 9.88 -1.95
CA CYS A 80 2.94 9.82 -2.96
C CYS A 80 3.99 8.75 -2.63
N LEU A 81 4.45 8.70 -1.37
CA LEU A 81 5.39 7.68 -0.90
C LEU A 81 4.81 6.27 -1.08
N PHE A 82 3.55 6.06 -0.68
CA PHE A 82 2.89 4.76 -0.81
C PHE A 82 2.81 4.30 -2.27
N ILE A 83 2.46 5.20 -3.18
CA ILE A 83 2.42 4.92 -4.63
C ILE A 83 3.82 4.56 -5.14
N THR A 84 4.86 5.30 -4.75
CA THR A 84 6.25 5.00 -5.12
C THR A 84 6.69 3.62 -4.62
N LEU A 85 6.33 3.24 -3.39
CA LEU A 85 6.65 1.93 -2.84
C LEU A 85 5.94 0.77 -3.57
N GLY A 86 4.80 1.03 -4.20
CA GLY A 86 4.06 0.04 -5.03
C GLY A 86 4.62 -0.13 -6.44
N PHE A 87 5.51 0.76 -6.90
CA PHE A 87 6.13 0.70 -8.23
C PHE A 87 6.81 -0.64 -8.57
N PRO A 88 7.61 -1.29 -7.69
CA PRO A 88 8.24 -2.56 -8.03
C PRO A 88 7.22 -3.68 -8.33
N GLY A 89 6.11 -3.74 -7.59
CA GLY A 89 5.01 -4.67 -7.88
C GLY A 89 4.33 -4.38 -9.21
N PHE A 90 4.14 -3.10 -9.54
CA PHE A 90 3.63 -2.68 -10.86
C PHE A 90 4.53 -3.16 -11.99
N VAL A 91 5.84 -2.90 -11.92
CA VAL A 91 6.84 -3.33 -12.92
C VAL A 91 6.85 -4.84 -13.06
N TRP A 92 6.85 -5.58 -11.94
CA TRP A 92 6.86 -7.04 -11.98
C TRP A 92 5.65 -7.62 -12.72
N ARG A 93 4.45 -7.09 -12.47
CA ARG A 93 3.24 -7.62 -13.07
C ARG A 93 3.00 -7.15 -14.49
N TYR A 94 3.20 -5.87 -14.79
CA TYR A 94 2.88 -5.31 -16.10
C TYR A 94 4.05 -5.45 -17.09
N LEU A 95 5.29 -5.29 -16.65
CA LEU A 95 6.46 -5.33 -17.53
C LEU A 95 7.04 -6.74 -17.69
N ARG A 96 7.15 -7.53 -16.59
CA ARG A 96 7.74 -8.88 -16.64
C ARG A 96 6.75 -9.97 -17.05
N ARG A 97 5.51 -9.92 -16.55
CA ARG A 97 4.53 -10.99 -16.80
C ARG A 97 3.75 -10.84 -18.10
N GLY A 98 3.76 -9.66 -18.72
CA GLY A 98 3.17 -9.42 -20.05
C GLY A 98 3.93 -10.12 -21.19
N ARG A 99 5.22 -10.43 -21.02
CA ARG A 99 6.07 -11.07 -22.05
C ARG A 99 5.90 -12.59 -22.21
N HIS A 100 5.00 -13.21 -21.43
CA HIS A 100 4.79 -14.67 -21.43
C HIS A 100 3.35 -15.07 -21.81
N GLN A 101 2.54 -14.13 -22.32
CA GLN A 101 1.16 -14.40 -22.76
C GLN A 101 0.95 -14.15 -24.27
N ASP A 102 2.04 -14.04 -25.04
CA ASP A 102 2.03 -14.21 -26.50
C ASP A 102 2.23 -15.69 -26.84
#